data_AF-A0A1B9B7L3-F1
#
_entry.id   AF-A0A1B9B7L3-F1
#
_cell.length_a   1.000
_cell.length_b   1.000
_cell.length_c   1.000
_cell.angle_alpha   90.00
_cell.angle_beta   90.00
_cell.angle_gamma   90.00
#
_symmetry.space_group_name_H-M   'P 1'
#
loop_
_entity.id
_entity.type
_entity.pdbx_description
1 polymer ?
#
loop_
_entity_poly.entity_id
_entity_poly.type
_entity_poly.pdbx_seq_one_letter_code
_entity_poly.pdbx_strand_id
1 'polypeptide(L)' 'MFQHFEVKPMFKDQVHERHQFKLKIQGTDYRGIFHQDKIQWFYPHPKQTFEKEYIETMESQVHNLMLHQLTQPI' A
#
# COMPACT_ATOMS: atom_id res chain seq x y z
N MET A 1 9.69 2.66 9.85
CA MET A 1 9.52 3.72 8.83
C MET A 1 9.92 3.17 7.47
N PHE A 2 9.17 3.49 6.41
CA PHE A 2 9.43 3.02 5.06
C PHE A 2 10.66 3.70 4.47
N GLN A 3 11.46 2.96 3.71
CA GLN A 3 12.60 3.54 2.99
C GLN A 3 12.14 4.22 1.70
N HIS A 4 11.08 3.69 1.09
CA HIS A 4 10.54 4.16 -0.18
C HIS A 4 9.07 3.77 -0.27
N PHE A 5 8.22 4.66 -0.79
CA PHE A 5 6.80 4.42 -1.03
C PHE A 5 6.41 4.97 -2.41
N GLU A 6 5.94 4.10 -3.29
CA GLU A 6 5.43 4.45 -4.61
C GLU A 6 3.98 4.04 -4.73
N VAL A 7 3.17 4.91 -5.32
CA VAL A 7 1.79 4.61 -5.71
C VAL A 7 1.68 4.68 -7.22
N LYS A 8 1.10 3.65 -7.83
CA LYS A 8 0.81 3.59 -9.26
C LYS A 8 -0.68 3.29 -9.45
N PRO A 9 -1.43 4.14 -10.16
CA PRO A 9 -2.79 3.80 -10.56
C PRO A 9 -2.72 2.60 -11.51
N MET A 10 -3.46 1.56 -11.18
CA MET A 10 -3.73 0.41 -12.04
C MET A 10 -5.16 0.53 -12.55
N PHE A 11 -5.35 0.23 -13.83
CA PHE A 11 -6.64 0.37 -14.52
C PHE A 11 -7.14 1.82 -14.60
N LYS A 12 -6.26 2.74 -15.04
CA LYS A 12 -6.69 4.07 -15.50
C LYS A 12 -7.87 3.89 -16.48
N ASP A 13 -8.89 4.72 -16.29
CA ASP A 13 -10.11 4.77 -17.13
C ASP A 13 -11.09 3.58 -16.99
N GLN A 14 -11.02 2.81 -15.90
CA GLN A 14 -12.02 1.78 -15.58
C GLN A 14 -12.76 2.09 -14.27
N VAL A 15 -14.04 1.69 -14.19
CA VAL A 15 -14.92 1.82 -12.99
C VAL A 15 -14.35 1.11 -11.75
N HIS A 16 -13.38 0.21 -11.94
CA HIS A 16 -12.65 -0.49 -10.90
C HIS A 16 -11.20 0.01 -10.78
N GLU A 17 -10.96 1.31 -10.82
CA GLU A 17 -9.61 1.86 -10.63
C GLU A 17 -9.03 1.38 -9.30
N ARG A 18 -7.86 0.75 -9.37
CA ARG A 18 -7.15 0.21 -8.19
C ARG A 18 -5.83 0.92 -8.07
N HIS A 19 -5.41 1.19 -6.85
CA HIS A 19 -4.13 1.83 -6.62
C HIS A 19 -3.14 0.78 -6.13
N GLN A 20 -2.15 0.46 -6.96
CA GLN A 20 -1.06 -0.39 -6.52
C GLN A 20 -0.08 0.47 -5.73
N PHE A 21 0.32 0.00 -4.56
CA PHE A 21 1.41 0.59 -3.81
C PHE A 21 2.60 -0.37 -3.76
N LYS A 22 3.79 0.20 -3.75
CA LYS A 22 5.06 -0.50 -3.54
C LYS A 22 5.79 0.20 -2.42
N LEU A 23 6.29 -0.56 -1.47
CA LEU A 23 7.08 -0.03 -0.38
C LEU A 23 8.29 -0.91 -0.07
N LYS A 24 9.36 -0.28 0.36
CA LYS A 24 10.60 -0.95 0.74
C LYS A 24 10.80 -0.88 2.25
N ILE A 25 10.94 -2.05 2.88
CA ILE A 25 11.24 -2.19 4.31
C ILE A 25 12.45 -3.10 4.46
N GLN A 26 13.51 -2.60 5.11
CA GLN A 26 14.74 -3.35 5.37
C GLN A 26 15.34 -4.01 4.10
N GLY A 27 15.25 -3.32 2.95
CA GLY A 27 15.72 -3.86 1.66
C GLY A 27 14.76 -4.82 0.96
N THR A 28 13.66 -5.24 1.60
CA THR A 28 12.63 -6.09 1.00
C THR A 28 11.53 -5.24 0.37
N ASP A 29 11.21 -5.55 -0.89
CA ASP A 29 10.14 -4.91 -1.64
C ASP A 29 8.80 -5.60 -1.38
N TYR A 30 7.90 -4.88 -0.71
CA TYR A 30 6.51 -5.29 -0.51
C TYR A 30 5.62 -4.54 -1.49
N ARG A 31 4.62 -5.25 -2.02
CA ARG A 31 3.66 -4.70 -2.97
C ARG A 31 2.26 -5.08 -2.54
N GLY A 32 1.31 -4.21 -2.81
CA GLY A 32 -0.09 -4.49 -2.57
C GLY A 32 -0.98 -3.58 -3.41
N ILE A 33 -2.27 -3.83 -3.33
CA ILE A 33 -3.31 -2.97 -3.91
C ILE A 33 -4.18 -2.40 -2.81
N PHE A 34 -4.64 -1.19 -3.06
CA PHE A 34 -5.63 -0.49 -2.26
C PHE A 34 -6.88 -0.31 -3.11
N HIS A 35 -8.00 -0.79 -2.58
CA HIS A 35 -9.30 -0.72 -3.23
C HIS A 35 -10.39 -0.70 -2.17
N GLN A 36 -11.32 0.26 -2.25
CA GLN A 36 -12.44 0.41 -1.30
C GLN A 36 -11.99 0.36 0.17
N ASP A 37 -10.97 1.15 0.51
CA ASP A 37 -10.40 1.23 1.87
C ASP A 37 -9.80 -0.07 2.41
N LYS A 38 -9.60 -1.08 1.54
CA LYS A 38 -8.98 -2.35 1.89
C LYS A 38 -7.60 -2.47 1.25
N ILE A 39 -6.63 -2.85 2.08
CA ILE A 39 -5.28 -3.23 1.66
C ILE A 39 -5.25 -4.72 1.38
N GLN A 40 -4.76 -5.10 0.20
CA GLN A 40 -4.45 -6.49 -0.13
C GLN A 40 -2.97 -6.58 -0.51
N TRP A 41 -2.23 -7.39 0.23
CA TRP A 41 -0.81 -7.62 -0.01
C TRP A 41 -0.60 -8.69 -1.08
N PHE A 42 0.40 -8.48 -1.93
CA PHE A 42 0.92 -9.53 -2.80
C PHE A 42 1.96 -10.37 -2.04
N TYR A 43 2.34 -11.52 -2.62
CA TYR A 43 3.46 -12.30 -2.12
C TYR A 43 4.79 -11.60 -2.44
N PRO A 44 5.74 -11.47 -1.48
CA PRO A 44 5.70 -11.98 -0.09
C PRO A 44 4.83 -11.11 0.85
N HIS A 45 4.09 -11.76 1.76
CA HIS A 45 3.22 -11.04 2.70
C HIS A 45 4.01 -10.59 3.94
N PRO A 46 3.92 -9.30 4.36
CA PRO A 46 4.65 -8.80 5.53
C PRO A 46 4.33 -9.52 6.85
N LYS A 47 3.19 -10.22 6.96
CA LYS A 47 2.79 -11.08 8.10
C LYS A 47 3.73 -12.26 8.34
N GLN A 48 4.55 -12.61 7.36
CA GLN A 48 5.53 -13.67 7.50
C GLN A 48 6.84 -13.17 8.13
N THR A 49 7.08 -11.85 8.13
CA THR A 49 8.35 -11.24 8.54
C THR A 49 8.21 -10.36 9.78
N PHE A 50 7.06 -9.71 9.95
CA PHE A 50 6.84 -8.72 11.02
C PHE A 50 5.74 -9.17 11.98
N GLU A 51 5.83 -8.69 13.22
CA GLU A 51 4.81 -8.87 14.25
C GLU A 51 3.51 -8.14 13.90
N LYS A 52 2.40 -8.58 14.50
CA LYS A 52 1.06 -8.08 14.19
C LYS A 52 0.93 -6.59 14.43
N GLU A 53 1.47 -6.08 15.55
CA GLU A 53 1.44 -4.67 15.93
C GLU A 53 2.18 -3.79 14.90
N TYR A 54 3.31 -4.28 14.40
CA TYR A 54 4.09 -3.60 13.36
C TYR A 54 3.29 -3.51 12.05
N ILE A 55 2.58 -4.58 11.71
CA ILE A 55 1.79 -4.65 10.48
C ILE A 55 0.56 -3.77 10.56
N GLU A 56 -0.13 -3.73 11.70
CA GLU A 56 -1.27 -2.84 11.91
C GLU A 56 -0.84 -1.37 11.82
N THR A 57 0.30 -1.02 12.41
CA THR A 57 0.89 0.33 12.31
C THR A 57 1.25 0.66 10.86
N MET A 58 1.85 -0.29 10.14
CA MET A 58 2.19 -0.13 8.73
C MET A 58 0.95 0.02 7.86
N GLU A 59 -0.06 -0.82 8.01
CA GLU A 59 -1.31 -0.78 7.24
C GLU A 59 -2.03 0.55 7.48
N SER A 60 -2.06 1.04 8.72
CA SER A 60 -2.59 2.36 9.05
C SER A 60 -1.83 3.50 8.34
N GLN A 61 -0.49 3.43 8.29
CA GLN A 61 0.30 4.42 7.55
C GLN A 61 0.07 4.36 6.04
N VAL A 62 0.05 3.16 5.46
CA VAL A 62 -0.27 2.96 4.04
C VAL A 62 -1.65 3.52 3.73
N HIS A 63 -2.65 3.23 4.58
CA HIS A 63 -4.00 3.75 4.42
C HIS A 63 -4.03 5.29 4.40
N ASN A 64 -3.37 5.94 5.35
CA ASN A 64 -3.27 7.41 5.38
C ASN A 64 -2.55 7.99 4.16
N LEU A 65 -1.47 7.35 3.71
CA LEU A 65 -0.74 7.77 2.51
C LEU A 65 -1.62 7.64 1.26
N MET A 66 -2.35 6.53 1.12
CA MET A 66 -3.26 6.33 -0.01
C MET A 66 -4.41 7.34 0.01
N LEU A 67 -5.02 7.58 1.17
CA LEU A 67 -6.06 8.60 1.30
C LEU A 67 -5.53 9.98 0.89
N HIS A 68 -4.36 10.41 1.39
CA HIS A 68 -3.76 11.68 0.99
C HIS A 68 -3.45 11.74 -0.51
N GLN A 69 -2.98 10.66 -1.12
CA GLN A 69 -2.68 10.62 -2.55
C GLN A 69 -3.96 10.66 -3.42
N LEU A 70 -5.07 10.11 -2.92
CA LEU A 70 -6.37 10.05 -3.62
C LEU A 70 -7.25 11.28 -3.41
N THR A 71 -7.08 12.00 -2.29
CA THR A 71 -7.87 13.20 -1.96
C THR A 71 -7.28 14.49 -2.50
N GLN A 72 -6.11 14.45 -3.15
CA GLN A 72 -5.58 15.59 -3.90
C GLN A 72 -6.14 15.53 -5.34
N PRO A 73 -7.11 16.39 -5.72
CA PRO A 73 -7.51 16.52 -7.11
C PRO A 73 -6.31 17.04 -7.90
N ILE A 74 -5.99 16.35 -9.00
CA ILE A 74 -4.99 16.78 -9.99
C ILE A 74 -5.50 18.02 -10.72
#